data_AF-A0A847J4Q3-F1
#
_entry.id   AF-A0A847J4Q3-F1
#
_cell.length_a   1.000
_cell.length_b   1.000
_cell.length_c   1.000
_cell.angle_alpha   90.00
_cell.angle_beta   90.00
_cell.angle_gamma   90.00
#
_symmetry.space_group_name_H-M   'P 1'
#
loop_
_entity.id
_entity.type
_entity.pdbx_description
1 polymer ?
#
loop_
_entity_poly.entity_id
_entity_poly.type
_entity_poly.pdbx_seq_one_letter_code
_entity_poly.pdbx_strand_id
1 'polypeptide(L)'
;MTPIGAHKFKLYRKHGALNQQEIIKVEVGRNEVSYVSTMGKVEYRVIWTIDEVNATQTSLSQTLYLEKSVLTSLAKVISSVVQNAFAGNLQVLKHLCELEEVA
;
A
#
# COMPACT_ATOMS: atom_id res chain seq x y z
N MET A 1 2.75 -14.73 3.97
CA MET A 1 3.82 -13.72 4.14
C MET A 1 4.79 -14.25 5.17
N THR A 2 6.10 -14.19 4.91
CA THR A 2 7.12 -14.72 5.83
C THR A 2 7.99 -13.57 6.33
N PRO A 3 8.11 -13.33 7.64
CA PRO A 3 9.03 -12.32 8.16
C PRO A 3 10.48 -12.77 7.90
N ILE A 4 11.31 -11.84 7.44
CA ILE A 4 12.74 -12.08 7.13
C ILE A 4 13.66 -11.07 7.81
N GLY A 5 13.11 -10.19 8.66
CA GLY A 5 13.82 -9.18 9.42
C GLY A 5 12.84 -8.17 10.02
N ALA A 6 13.37 -7.22 10.80
CA ALA A 6 12.57 -6.12 11.35
C ALA A 6 11.86 -5.37 10.22
N HIS A 7 10.53 -5.34 10.27
CA HIS A 7 9.68 -4.71 9.27
C HIS A 7 9.97 -5.15 7.82
N LYS A 8 10.49 -6.36 7.62
CA LYS A 8 10.78 -6.91 6.29
C LYS A 8 10.12 -8.27 6.11
N PHE A 9 9.44 -8.42 4.99
CA PHE A 9 8.60 -9.56 4.71
C PHE A 9 8.82 -10.06 3.30
N LYS A 10 8.93 -11.38 3.15
CA LYS A 10 8.90 -12.05 1.85
C LYS A 10 7.48 -12.47 1.51
N LEU A 11 7.03 -12.09 0.33
CA LEU A 11 5.70 -12.42 -0.20
C LEU A 11 5.85 -13.41 -1.35
N TYR A 12 4.98 -14.42 -1.35
CA TYR A 12 4.81 -15.38 -2.43
C TYR A 12 3.33 -15.49 -2.76
N ARG A 13 2.98 -15.27 -4.02
CA ARG A 13 1.60 -15.36 -4.52
C ARG A 13 1.44 -16.61 -5.37
N LYS A 14 0.42 -17.41 -5.07
CA LYS A 14 0.11 -18.65 -5.80
C LYS A 14 -0.59 -18.41 -7.14
N HIS A 15 -1.22 -17.24 -7.29
CA HIS A 15 -1.98 -16.83 -8.47
C HIS A 15 -1.14 -15.95 -9.40
N GLY A 16 -1.59 -15.78 -10.64
CA GLY A 16 -0.98 -14.85 -11.59
C GLY A 16 -0.94 -13.43 -11.01
N ALA A 17 0.26 -12.95 -10.69
CA ALA A 17 0.49 -11.62 -10.15
C ALA A 17 1.70 -11.01 -10.85
N LEU A 18 1.70 -9.68 -10.98
CA LEU A 18 2.82 -8.94 -11.57
C LEU A 18 4.11 -9.26 -10.80
N ASN A 19 4.04 -9.16 -9.47
CA ASN A 19 5.05 -9.67 -8.57
C ASN A 19 4.57 -10.99 -7.94
N GLN A 20 5.01 -12.10 -8.53
CA GLN A 20 4.73 -13.44 -7.98
C GLN A 20 5.53 -13.70 -6.70
N GLN A 21 6.73 -13.13 -6.61
CA GLN A 21 7.56 -13.06 -5.42
C GLN A 21 8.08 -11.63 -5.28
N GLU A 22 8.14 -11.12 -4.05
CA GLU A 22 8.77 -9.83 -3.73
C GLU A 22 9.20 -9.78 -2.26
N ILE A 23 10.01 -8.79 -1.92
CA ILE A 23 10.30 -8.39 -0.54
C ILE A 23 9.65 -7.04 -0.30
N ILE A 24 8.80 -6.98 0.74
CA ILE A 24 8.22 -5.74 1.25
C ILE A 24 8.98 -5.31 2.50
N LYS A 25 9.49 -4.08 2.51
CA LYS A 25 9.95 -3.40 3.73
C LYS A 25 8.90 -2.37 4.14
N VAL A 26 8.56 -2.34 5.42
CA VAL A 26 7.70 -1.32 6.02
C VAL A 26 8.59 -0.29 6.71
N GLU A 27 8.39 0.99 6.42
CA GLU A 27 9.06 2.11 7.08
C GLU A 27 7.98 2.98 7.70
N VAL A 28 8.16 3.33 8.98
CA VAL A 28 7.20 4.14 9.74
C VAL A 28 7.85 5.49 10.00
N GLY A 29 7.21 6.55 9.51
CA GLY A 29 7.55 7.94 9.78
C GLY A 29 6.62 8.55 10.82
N ARG A 30 6.65 9.88 10.95
CA ARG A 30 5.83 10.60 11.93
C ARG A 30 4.34 10.57 11.60
N ASN A 31 3.99 10.83 10.34
CA ASN A 31 2.62 10.86 9.81
C ASN A 31 2.49 9.97 8.57
N GLU A 32 3.43 9.06 8.36
CA GLU A 32 3.49 8.24 7.16
C GLU A 32 3.86 6.78 7.47
N VAL A 33 3.31 5.89 6.66
CA VAL A 33 3.73 4.49 6.61
C VAL A 33 4.03 4.15 5.17
N SER A 34 5.27 3.78 4.87
CA SER A 34 5.68 3.40 3.53
C SER A 34 5.97 1.91 3.40
N TYR A 35 5.52 1.34 2.29
CA TYR A 35 5.74 -0.05 1.89
C TYR A 35 6.63 -0.03 0.65
N VAL A 36 7.86 -0.52 0.79
CA VAL A 36 8.86 -0.56 -0.28
C VAL A 36 8.96 -1.98 -0.79
N SER A 37 8.54 -2.19 -2.04
CA SER A 37 8.63 -3.47 -2.74
C SER A 37 9.88 -3.56 -3.60
N THR A 38 10.63 -4.64 -3.42
CA THR A 38 11.87 -4.94 -4.14
C THR A 38 11.92 -6.40 -4.59
N MET A 39 12.82 -6.71 -5.51
CA MET A 39 13.04 -8.07 -6.04
C MET A 39 11.83 -8.70 -6.76
N GLY A 40 10.86 -7.89 -7.15
CA GLY A 40 9.74 -8.26 -8.01
C GLY A 40 10.03 -7.95 -9.49
N LYS A 41 9.06 -8.24 -10.37
CA LYS A 41 9.11 -7.77 -11.76
C LYS A 41 8.93 -6.26 -11.85
N VAL A 42 8.19 -5.68 -10.90
CA VAL A 42 8.02 -4.24 -10.72
C VAL A 42 8.41 -3.88 -9.30
N GLU A 43 9.32 -2.93 -9.15
CA GLU A 43 9.64 -2.35 -7.85
C GLU A 43 8.80 -1.10 -7.65
N TYR A 44 8.32 -0.90 -6.43
CA TYR A 44 7.41 0.20 -6.15
C TYR A 44 7.45 0.61 -4.69
N ARG A 45 6.98 1.83 -4.42
CA ARG A 45 6.76 2.36 -3.08
C ARG A 45 5.31 2.81 -2.95
N VAL A 46 4.60 2.28 -1.96
CA VAL A 46 3.30 2.81 -1.54
C VAL A 46 3.52 3.60 -0.27
N ILE A 47 3.16 4.88 -0.28
CA ILE A 47 3.21 5.74 0.90
C ILE A 47 1.77 6.03 1.32
N TRP A 48 1.46 5.72 2.57
CA TRP A 48 0.26 6.20 3.24
C TRP A 48 0.61 7.41 4.06
N THR A 49 -0.13 8.50 3.89
CA THR A 49 0.01 9.73 4.69
C THR A 49 -1.27 9.96 5.48
N ILE A 50 -1.11 10.20 6.78
CA ILE A 50 -2.17 10.36 7.76
C ILE A 50 -2.08 11.80 8.28
N ASP A 51 -2.96 12.67 7.83
CA ASP A 51 -2.95 14.08 8.22
C ASP A 51 -4.18 14.41 9.05
N GLU A 52 -3.99 15.09 10.18
CA GLU A 52 -5.10 15.65 10.94
C GLU A 52 -5.71 16.81 10.14
N VAL A 53 -7.01 16.73 9.87
CA VAL A 53 -7.77 17.85 9.28
C VAL A 53 -8.30 18.74 10.39
N ASN A 54 -8.80 18.12 11.46
CA ASN A 54 -9.21 18.74 12.72
C ASN A 54 -9.37 17.65 13.79
N ALA A 55 -9.80 18.05 14.99
CA ALA A 55 -9.93 17.18 16.15
C ALA A 55 -10.82 15.93 15.95
N THR A 56 -11.70 15.89 14.94
CA THR A 56 -12.58 14.74 14.67
C THR A 56 -12.40 14.15 13.28
N GLN A 57 -11.48 14.67 12.48
CA GLN A 57 -11.31 14.27 11.08
C GLN A 57 -9.84 14.05 10.74
N THR A 58 -9.57 12.88 10.15
CA THR A 58 -8.27 12.52 9.60
C THR A 58 -8.40 12.33 8.10
N SER A 59 -7.47 12.92 7.35
CA SER A 59 -7.29 12.68 5.94
C SER A 59 -6.30 11.53 5.77
N LEU A 60 -6.69 10.51 5.01
CA LEU A 60 -5.84 9.39 4.67
C LEU A 60 -5.60 9.41 3.16
N SER A 61 -4.36 9.59 2.75
CA SER A 61 -3.97 9.57 1.35
C SER A 61 -2.99 8.42 1.07
N GLN A 62 -3.01 7.93 -0.17
CA GLN A 62 -2.05 6.94 -0.64
C GLN A 62 -1.43 7.43 -1.94
N THR A 63 -0.10 7.34 -2.01
CA THR A 63 0.65 7.59 -3.24
C THR A 63 1.44 6.34 -3.62
N LEU A 64 1.33 5.92 -4.88
CA LEU A 64 2.13 4.85 -5.48
C LEU A 64 3.21 5.43 -6.38
N TYR A 65 4.46 5.09 -6.10
CA TYR A 65 5.61 5.34 -6.96
C TYR A 65 6.06 4.02 -7.59
N LEU A 66 6.23 3.97 -8.90
CA LEU A 66 6.85 2.85 -9.59
C LEU A 66 8.33 3.16 -9.79
N GLU A 67 9.20 2.30 -9.29
CA GLU A 67 10.65 2.45 -9.41
C GLU A 67 11.10 1.83 -10.75
N LYS A 68 11.90 2.59 -11.53
CA LYS A 68 12.34 2.31 -12.92
C LYS A 68 11.21 2.27 -13.97
N SER A 69 11.64 2.35 -15.24
CA SER A 69 10.86 2.51 -16.48
C SER A 69 9.91 1.36 -16.78
N VAL A 70 8.94 1.11 -15.90
CA VAL A 70 7.77 0.31 -16.23
C VAL A 70 7.10 1.01 -17.41
N LEU A 71 7.13 0.34 -18.58
CA LEU A 71 6.53 0.78 -19.83
C LEU A 71 5.27 1.61 -19.57
N THR A 72 5.23 2.83 -20.08
CA THR A 72 4.16 3.83 -19.85
C THR A 72 2.75 3.29 -20.10
N SER A 73 2.62 2.22 -20.87
CA SER A 73 1.37 1.46 -21.09
C SER A 73 0.91 0.66 -19.88
N LEU A 74 1.82 0.02 -19.13
CA LEU A 74 1.52 -0.70 -17.88
C LEU A 74 1.11 0.26 -16.77
N ALA A 75 1.71 1.46 -16.72
CA ALA A 75 1.39 2.47 -15.71
C ALA A 75 -0.11 2.85 -15.72
N LYS A 76 -0.73 2.99 -16.91
CA LYS A 76 -2.17 3.29 -17.04
C LYS A 76 -3.08 2.18 -16.55
N VAL A 77 -2.69 0.91 -16.73
CA VAL A 77 -3.47 -0.22 -16.23
C VAL A 77 -3.30 -0.35 -14.72
N ILE A 78 -2.07 -0.17 -14.23
CA ILE A 78 -1.74 -0.22 -12.81
C ILE A 78 -2.47 0.89 -12.04
N SER A 79 -2.56 2.11 -12.58
CA SER A 79 -3.20 3.23 -11.89
C SER A 79 -4.66 2.97 -11.53
N SER A 80 -5.47 2.43 -12.45
CA SER A 80 -6.88 2.14 -12.18
C SER A 80 -7.05 0.98 -11.19
N VAL A 81 -6.21 -0.06 -11.30
CA VAL A 81 -6.22 -1.19 -10.35
C VAL A 81 -5.86 -0.72 -8.95
N VAL A 82 -4.87 0.16 -8.83
CA VAL A 82 -4.40 0.70 -7.55
C VAL A 82 -5.44 1.61 -6.92
N GLN A 83 -6.07 2.49 -7.69
CA GLN A 83 -7.15 3.35 -7.20
C GLN A 83 -8.33 2.53 -6.67
N ASN A 84 -8.75 1.48 -7.39
CA ASN A 84 -9.83 0.61 -6.93
C ASN A 84 -9.45 -0.16 -5.66
N ALA A 85 -8.22 -0.67 -5.58
CA ALA A 85 -7.72 -1.35 -4.38
C ALA A 85 -7.64 -0.39 -3.19
N PHE A 86 -7.18 0.83 -3.40
CA PHE A 86 -7.14 1.88 -2.37
C PHE A 86 -8.55 2.22 -1.87
N ALA A 87 -9.49 2.47 -2.78
CA ALA A 87 -10.87 2.74 -2.41
C ALA A 87 -11.50 1.58 -1.61
N GLY A 88 -11.26 0.34 -2.02
CA GLY A 88 -11.71 -0.85 -1.28
C GLY A 88 -11.11 -0.92 0.13
N ASN A 89 -9.81 -0.67 0.27
CA ASN A 89 -9.14 -0.66 1.56
C ASN A 89 -9.66 0.46 2.47
N LEU A 90 -9.91 1.66 1.93
CA LEU A 90 -10.51 2.77 2.68
C LEU A 90 -11.92 2.44 3.16
N GLN A 91 -12.74 1.78 2.34
CA GLN A 91 -14.08 1.36 2.76
C GLN A 91 -14.03 0.34 3.90
N VAL A 92 -13.12 -0.64 3.83
CA VAL A 92 -12.92 -1.61 4.92
C VAL A 92 -12.45 -0.91 6.19
N LEU A 93 -11.47 0.00 6.09
CA LEU A 93 -10.97 0.76 7.24
C LEU A 93 -12.05 1.63 7.86
N LYS A 94 -12.81 2.36 7.04
CA LYS A 94 -13.95 3.17 7.48
C LYS A 94 -14.95 2.32 8.23
N HIS A 95 -15.35 1.18 7.65
CA HIS A 95 -16.28 0.27 8.30
C HIS A 95 -15.75 -0.23 9.66
N LEU A 96 -14.47 -0.62 9.74
CA LEU A 96 -13.86 -1.04 11.01
C LEU A 96 -13.87 0.08 12.06
N CYS A 97 -13.52 1.31 11.68
CA CYS A 97 -13.53 2.45 12.61
C CYS A 97 -14.96 2.84 13.03
N GLU A 98 -15.95 2.71 12.15
CA GLU A 98 -17.36 3.00 12.45
C GLU A 98 -18.01 1.91 13.31
N LEU A 99 -17.54 0.66 13.21
CA LEU A 99 -17.95 -0.41 14.12
C LEU A 99 -17.50 -0.16 15.57
N GLU A 100 -16.43 0.64 15.78
CA GLU A 100 -15.95 1.03 17.11
C GLU A 100 -16.72 2.23 17.72
N GLU A 101 -17.75 2.79 17.05
CA GLU A 101 -18.68 3.75 17.70
C GLU A 101 -19.69 3.07 18.66
N VAL A 102 -19.48 1.80 19.02
CA VAL A 102 -20.21 1.12 20.10
C VAL A 102 -19.22 0.58 21.15
N ALA A 103 -18.70 1.47 21.99
CA ALA A 103 -18.19 1.16 23.33
C ALA A 103 -18.27 2.39 24.24
#